data_AF-A0AAU0UUR4-F1
#
_entry.id   AF-A0AAU0UUR4-F1
#
_cell.length_a   1.000
_cell.length_b   1.000
_cell.length_c   1.000
_cell.angle_alpha   90.00
_cell.angle_beta   90.00
_cell.angle_gamma   90.00
#
_symmetry.space_group_name_H-M   'P 1'
#
loop_
_entity.id
_entity.type
_entity.pdbx_description
1 polymer ?
#
loop_
_entity_poly.entity_id
_entity_poly.type
_entity_poly.pdbx_seq_one_letter_code
_entity_poly.pdbx_strand_id
1 'polypeptide(L)'
;MFHDKFITGVLIGVLADAVKLIFNYIAFSMGFTNVVFWQITAARFLGKADLFKPSAYLIGGIADLTVTAALGVVFLFTIYYLIGTDYLWVKSIGFGMAVWVGLFGTLLGESVQGKLPQSPSGIMVTIGAHLFFGLGLGFFTMLFYREVEGADGGKKGAFYRHFTPLPTAKIIESDSADDHDSDTKAEVKNTTKLSSLRRIIKIKKN
;
A
#
# COMPACT_ATOMS: atom_id res chain seq x y z
N MET A 1 -6.47 11.23 18.41
CA MET A 1 -5.58 10.24 19.04
C MET A 1 -4.70 9.49 18.02
N PHE A 2 -5.10 9.35 16.75
CA PHE A 2 -4.28 8.76 15.66
C PHE A 2 -3.32 9.76 14.99
N HIS A 3 -2.56 10.54 15.76
CA HIS A 3 -1.48 11.37 15.18
C HIS A 3 -0.14 10.64 15.12
N ASP A 4 0.00 9.53 15.85
CA ASP A 4 1.20 8.72 15.77
C ASP A 4 1.13 7.75 14.59
N LYS A 5 1.87 8.08 13.53
CA LYS A 5 2.01 7.24 12.32
C LYS A 5 2.56 5.86 12.66
N PHE A 6 3.34 5.70 13.72
CA PHE A 6 3.81 4.39 14.15
C PHE A 6 2.64 3.53 14.61
N ILE A 7 1.82 4.02 15.55
CA ILE A 7 0.65 3.29 16.05
C ILE A 7 -0.37 3.04 14.93
N THR A 8 -0.59 4.02 14.04
CA THR A 8 -1.43 3.83 12.85
C THR A 8 -0.91 2.69 11.97
N GLY A 9 0.40 2.66 11.71
CA GLY A 9 1.03 1.60 10.93
C GLY A 9 0.86 0.22 11.56
N VAL A 10 1.05 0.12 12.89
CA VAL A 10 0.80 -1.10 13.66
C VAL A 10 -0.64 -1.58 13.47
N LEU A 11 -1.62 -0.70 13.64
CA LEU A 11 -3.03 -1.04 13.50
C LEU A 11 -3.39 -1.46 12.07
N ILE A 12 -2.89 -0.74 11.06
CA ILE A 12 -3.08 -1.11 9.65
C ILE A 12 -2.51 -2.51 9.39
N GLY A 13 -1.31 -2.80 9.88
CA GLY A 13 -0.67 -4.11 9.75
C GLY A 13 -1.49 -5.24 10.36
N VAL A 14 -1.93 -5.08 11.61
CA VAL A 14 -2.75 -6.06 12.33
C VAL A 14 -4.12 -6.27 11.67
N LEU A 15 -4.77 -5.19 11.22
CA LEU A 15 -6.06 -5.30 10.54
C LEU A 15 -5.94 -5.98 9.16
N ALA A 16 -4.89 -5.67 8.41
CA ALA A 16 -4.59 -6.36 7.15
C ALA A 16 -4.27 -7.85 7.40
N ASP A 17 -3.60 -8.17 8.50
CA ASP A 17 -3.31 -9.54 8.90
C ASP A 17 -4.58 -10.33 9.23
N ALA A 18 -5.55 -9.71 9.89
CA ALA A 18 -6.87 -10.34 10.07
C ALA A 18 -7.51 -10.73 8.73
N VAL A 19 -7.42 -9.89 7.70
CA VAL A 19 -7.92 -10.23 6.34
C VAL A 19 -7.15 -11.42 5.74
N LYS A 20 -5.83 -11.44 5.87
CA LYS A 20 -4.96 -12.56 5.46
C LYS A 20 -5.38 -13.87 6.13
N LEU A 21 -5.59 -13.84 7.44
CA LEU A 21 -5.94 -15.01 8.25
C LEU A 21 -7.35 -15.51 7.96
N ILE A 22 -8.32 -14.62 7.74
CA ILE A 22 -9.68 -14.99 7.31
C ILE A 22 -9.62 -15.75 5.99
N PHE A 23 -8.90 -15.23 4.99
CA PHE A 23 -8.74 -15.92 3.71
C PHE A 23 -8.09 -17.31 3.89
N ASN A 24 -7.01 -17.38 4.65
CA ASN A 24 -6.32 -18.66 4.92
C ASN A 24 -7.25 -19.66 5.62
N TYR A 25 -8.02 -19.23 6.61
CA TYR A 25 -8.93 -20.11 7.35
C TYR A 25 -10.09 -20.61 6.47
N ILE A 26 -10.65 -19.75 5.61
CA ILE A 26 -11.64 -20.16 4.61
C ILE A 26 -11.03 -21.25 3.71
N ALA A 27 -9.84 -21.02 3.17
CA ALA A 27 -9.17 -22.00 2.31
C ALA A 27 -8.85 -23.31 3.03
N PHE A 28 -8.46 -23.26 4.30
CA PHE A 28 -8.26 -24.43 5.17
C PHE A 28 -9.58 -25.21 5.35
N SER A 29 -10.68 -24.52 5.67
CA SER A 29 -12.00 -25.15 5.84
C SER A 29 -12.54 -25.81 4.56
N MET A 30 -12.15 -25.29 3.39
CA MET A 30 -12.51 -25.85 2.08
C MET A 30 -11.57 -26.98 1.62
N GLY A 31 -10.53 -27.30 2.41
CA GLY A 31 -9.57 -28.36 2.10
C GLY A 31 -8.49 -28.00 1.07
N PHE A 32 -8.32 -26.71 0.73
CA PHE A 32 -7.24 -26.28 -0.17
C PHE A 32 -5.85 -26.28 0.51
N THR A 33 -5.83 -26.24 1.84
CA THR A 33 -4.60 -26.39 2.64
C THR A 33 -4.88 -27.22 3.88
N ASN A 34 -3.87 -27.96 4.35
CA ASN A 34 -3.94 -28.77 5.57
C ASN A 34 -3.37 -28.06 6.80
N VAL A 35 -2.93 -26.80 6.66
CA VAL A 35 -2.34 -26.03 7.75
C VAL A 35 -2.84 -24.58 7.72
N VAL A 36 -3.01 -24.02 8.92
CA VAL A 36 -3.29 -22.60 9.08
C VAL A 36 -2.01 -21.79 9.22
N PHE A 37 -2.08 -20.50 8.91
CA PHE A 37 -0.91 -19.63 8.78
C PHE A 37 -0.05 -19.58 10.05
N TRP A 38 -0.66 -19.55 11.23
CA TRP A 38 0.09 -19.55 12.50
C TRP A 38 0.95 -20.79 12.70
N GLN A 39 0.51 -21.96 12.23
CA GLN A 39 1.35 -23.18 12.30
C GLN A 39 2.57 -23.06 11.39
N ILE A 40 2.40 -22.42 10.23
CA ILE A 40 3.50 -22.13 9.30
C ILE A 40 4.52 -21.22 9.97
N THR A 41 4.07 -20.13 10.61
CA THR A 41 4.96 -19.23 11.35
C THR A 41 5.64 -19.94 12.53
N ALA A 42 4.91 -20.79 13.26
CA ALA A 42 5.44 -21.58 14.37
C ALA A 42 6.53 -22.59 13.94
N ALA A 43 6.48 -23.08 12.70
CA ALA A 43 7.49 -24.00 12.15
C ALA A 43 8.89 -23.40 12.10
N ARG A 44 9.01 -22.06 12.20
CA ARG A 44 10.31 -21.40 12.34
C ARG A 44 10.97 -21.68 13.70
N PHE A 45 10.18 -21.83 14.76
CA PHE A 45 10.64 -21.95 16.13
C PHE A 45 10.56 -23.38 16.68
N LEU A 46 9.61 -24.17 16.17
CA LEU A 46 9.29 -25.48 16.72
C LEU A 46 9.67 -26.64 15.78
N GLY A 47 9.81 -27.82 16.38
CA GLY A 47 9.96 -29.08 15.67
C GLY A 47 8.61 -29.63 15.19
N LYS A 48 8.64 -30.53 14.19
CA LYS A 48 7.44 -31.12 13.57
C LYS A 48 6.44 -31.72 14.57
N ALA A 49 6.96 -32.37 15.62
CA ALA A 49 6.14 -33.02 16.65
C ALA A 49 5.30 -32.04 17.49
N ASP A 50 5.65 -30.75 17.49
CA ASP A 50 5.01 -29.73 18.33
C ASP A 50 4.03 -28.83 17.55
N LEU A 51 4.05 -28.86 16.21
CA LEU A 51 3.31 -27.91 15.36
C LEU A 51 1.78 -28.04 15.39
N PHE A 52 1.27 -29.12 15.99
CA PHE A 52 -0.16 -29.36 16.15
C PHE A 52 -0.62 -29.22 17.61
N LYS A 53 0.27 -28.79 18.51
CA LYS A 53 -0.06 -28.50 19.90
C LYS A 53 -0.62 -27.08 20.03
N PRO A 54 -1.53 -26.79 20.98
CA PRO A 54 -2.06 -25.44 21.20
C PRO A 54 -0.98 -24.36 21.37
N SER A 55 0.15 -24.71 21.99
CA SER A 55 1.29 -23.81 22.16
C SER A 55 1.89 -23.33 20.84
N ALA A 56 1.87 -24.14 19.78
CA ALA A 56 2.36 -23.74 18.47
C ALA A 56 1.51 -22.62 17.86
N TYR A 57 0.19 -22.68 18.02
CA TYR A 57 -0.71 -21.63 17.55
C TYR A 57 -0.47 -20.31 18.28
N LEU A 58 -0.21 -20.36 19.59
CA LEU A 58 0.11 -19.17 20.38
C LEU A 58 1.44 -18.55 19.93
N ILE A 59 2.50 -19.35 19.85
CA ILE A 59 3.83 -18.89 19.41
C ILE A 59 3.78 -18.33 18.00
N GLY A 60 3.14 -19.08 17.08
CA GLY A 60 2.95 -18.67 15.70
C GLY A 60 2.14 -17.40 15.55
N GLY A 61 1.03 -17.28 16.29
CA GLY A 61 0.18 -16.08 16.28
C GLY A 61 0.88 -14.83 16.82
N ILE A 62 1.63 -14.94 17.91
CA ILE A 62 2.43 -13.82 18.44
C ILE A 62 3.48 -13.38 17.42
N ALA A 63 4.21 -14.33 16.85
CA ALA A 63 5.23 -14.03 15.84
C ALA A 63 4.61 -13.38 14.59
N ASP A 64 3.48 -13.90 14.11
CA ASP A 64 2.78 -13.39 12.93
C ASP A 64 2.28 -11.96 13.16
N LEU A 65 1.56 -11.71 14.26
CA LEU A 65 1.05 -10.38 14.62
C LEU A 65 2.18 -9.36 14.80
N THR A 66 3.30 -9.77 15.39
CA THR A 66 4.47 -8.88 15.57
C THR A 66 5.07 -8.49 14.23
N VAL A 67 5.26 -9.46 13.32
CA VAL A 67 5.80 -9.21 11.99
C VAL A 67 4.85 -8.37 11.15
N THR A 68 3.54 -8.66 11.16
CA THR A 68 2.57 -7.89 10.37
C THR A 68 2.36 -6.48 10.89
N ALA A 69 2.40 -6.26 12.21
CA ALA A 69 2.44 -4.93 12.81
C ALA A 69 3.66 -4.14 12.33
N ALA A 70 4.86 -4.73 12.38
CA ALA A 70 6.08 -4.09 11.90
C ALA A 70 6.02 -3.79 10.39
N LEU A 71 5.51 -4.72 9.58
CA LEU A 71 5.31 -4.52 8.15
C LEU A 71 4.29 -3.42 7.85
N GLY A 72 3.24 -3.28 8.66
CA GLY A 72 2.27 -2.18 8.55
C GLY A 72 2.92 -0.81 8.79
N VAL A 73 3.81 -0.70 9.78
CA VAL A 73 4.63 0.50 10.00
C VAL A 73 5.52 0.78 8.79
N VAL A 74 6.28 -0.21 8.32
CA VAL A 74 7.16 -0.06 7.16
C VAL A 74 6.37 0.38 5.93
N PHE A 75 5.23 -0.25 5.66
CA PHE A 75 4.36 0.07 4.53
C PHE A 75 3.85 1.50 4.62
N LEU A 76 3.29 1.90 5.76
CA LEU A 76 2.74 3.25 5.94
C LEU A 76 3.82 4.33 5.77
N PHE A 77 5.00 4.12 6.34
CA PHE A 77 6.13 5.04 6.17
C PHE A 77 6.61 5.09 4.71
N THR A 78 6.65 3.95 4.02
CA THR A 78 7.02 3.89 2.60
C THR A 78 6.04 4.71 1.75
N ILE A 79 4.74 4.53 1.94
CA ILE A 79 3.70 5.30 1.23
C ILE A 79 3.79 6.78 1.58
N TYR A 80 3.92 7.12 2.86
CA TYR A 80 3.88 8.50 3.31
C TYR A 80 5.12 9.31 2.88
N TYR A 81 6.32 8.73 2.99
CA TYR A 81 7.56 9.48 2.81
C TYR A 81 8.28 9.22 1.48
N LEU A 82 8.10 8.06 0.84
CA LEU A 82 8.94 7.68 -0.30
C LEU A 82 8.18 7.73 -1.63
N ILE A 83 7.02 7.09 -1.71
CA ILE A 83 6.38 6.83 -3.02
C ILE A 83 5.04 7.54 -3.20
N GLY A 84 4.48 8.13 -2.14
CA GLY A 84 3.16 8.74 -2.17
C GLY A 84 2.02 7.73 -2.34
N THR A 85 0.79 8.25 -2.40
CA THR A 85 -0.44 7.46 -2.36
C THR A 85 -1.02 7.14 -3.74
N ASP A 86 -0.42 7.65 -4.82
CA ASP A 86 -0.87 7.34 -6.18
C ASP A 86 -0.79 5.84 -6.44
N TYR A 87 -1.81 5.25 -7.06
CA TYR A 87 -1.90 3.80 -7.27
C TYR A 87 -1.76 2.96 -5.98
N LEU A 88 -2.31 3.45 -4.85
CA LEU A 88 -2.24 2.80 -3.54
C LEU A 88 -2.52 1.29 -3.58
N TRP A 89 -3.57 0.88 -4.30
CA TRP A 89 -3.93 -0.53 -4.46
C TRP A 89 -2.82 -1.36 -5.09
N VAL A 90 -2.28 -0.92 -6.23
CA VAL A 90 -1.18 -1.62 -6.93
C VAL A 90 0.06 -1.69 -6.04
N LYS A 91 0.42 -0.59 -5.38
CA LYS A 91 1.55 -0.54 -4.45
C LYS A 91 1.37 -1.49 -3.26
N SER A 92 0.17 -1.55 -2.70
CA SER A 92 -0.16 -2.40 -1.56
C SER A 92 -0.16 -3.89 -1.90
N ILE A 93 -0.72 -4.27 -3.05
CA ILE A 93 -0.63 -5.64 -3.58
C ILE A 93 0.83 -5.99 -3.87
N GLY A 94 1.56 -5.10 -4.54
CA GLY A 94 2.99 -5.28 -4.83
C GLY A 94 3.82 -5.49 -3.57
N PHE A 95 3.55 -4.72 -2.51
CA PHE A 95 4.19 -4.89 -1.20
C PHE A 95 3.85 -6.24 -0.58
N GLY A 96 2.58 -6.64 -0.55
CA GLY A 96 2.16 -7.96 -0.04
C GLY A 96 2.82 -9.11 -0.78
N MET A 97 2.90 -9.03 -2.11
CA MET A 97 3.58 -10.02 -2.95
C MET A 97 5.11 -10.02 -2.74
N ALA A 98 5.72 -8.86 -2.56
CA ALA A 98 7.15 -8.75 -2.24
C ALA A 98 7.46 -9.38 -0.87
N VAL A 99 6.58 -9.19 0.12
CA VAL A 99 6.69 -9.86 1.43
C VAL A 99 6.57 -11.37 1.28
N TRP A 100 5.63 -11.87 0.46
CA TRP A 100 5.51 -13.30 0.19
C TRP A 100 6.78 -13.88 -0.44
N VAL A 101 7.26 -13.31 -1.54
CA VAL A 101 8.50 -13.81 -2.19
C VAL A 101 9.69 -13.67 -1.25
N GLY A 102 9.86 -12.51 -0.63
CA GLY A 102 11.00 -12.17 0.23
C GLY A 102 11.02 -12.99 1.51
N LEU A 103 10.07 -12.77 2.41
CA LEU A 103 10.06 -13.47 3.70
C LEU A 103 9.70 -14.95 3.53
N PHE A 104 8.63 -15.24 2.80
CA PHE A 104 8.11 -16.59 2.76
C PHE A 104 8.91 -17.49 1.81
N GLY A 105 9.18 -17.01 0.60
CA GLY A 105 9.93 -17.74 -0.42
C GLY A 105 11.39 -17.99 -0.03
N THR A 106 12.06 -17.02 0.60
CA THR A 106 13.50 -17.15 0.93
C THR A 106 13.78 -17.54 2.38
N LEU A 107 13.11 -16.94 3.37
CA LEU A 107 13.47 -17.16 4.78
C LEU A 107 12.68 -18.31 5.43
N LEU A 108 11.39 -18.41 5.14
CA LEU A 108 10.55 -19.47 5.72
C LEU A 108 10.63 -20.78 4.94
N GLY A 109 10.78 -20.74 3.61
CA GLY A 109 10.82 -21.92 2.74
C GLY A 109 11.72 -23.03 3.27
N GLU A 110 12.98 -22.72 3.56
CA GLU A 110 13.95 -23.69 4.10
C GLU A 110 13.57 -24.24 5.48
N SER A 111 13.03 -23.38 6.35
CA SER A 111 12.70 -23.75 7.73
C SER A 111 11.41 -24.56 7.86
N VAL A 112 10.50 -24.41 6.89
CA VAL A 112 9.19 -25.07 6.84
C VAL A 112 9.27 -26.39 6.08
N GLN A 113 10.19 -26.51 5.10
CA GLN A 113 10.34 -27.70 4.28
C GLN A 113 10.60 -28.94 5.15
N GLY A 114 9.79 -29.98 4.94
CA GLY A 114 9.86 -31.23 5.71
C GLY A 114 9.17 -31.20 7.08
N LYS A 115 8.87 -30.01 7.63
CA LYS A 115 8.14 -29.88 8.91
C LYS A 115 6.63 -29.87 8.74
N LEU A 116 6.12 -29.22 7.69
CA LEU A 116 4.68 -29.14 7.41
C LEU A 116 4.32 -29.81 6.08
N PRO A 117 3.11 -30.41 5.97
CA PRO A 117 2.62 -31.03 4.75
C PRO A 117 2.10 -29.97 3.76
N GLN A 118 3.01 -29.14 3.23
CA GLN A 118 2.68 -28.14 2.22
C GLN A 118 2.57 -28.78 0.83
N SER A 119 1.37 -28.73 0.25
CA SER A 119 1.12 -29.10 -1.14
C SER A 119 1.25 -27.88 -2.06
N PRO A 120 1.37 -28.05 -3.39
CA PRO A 120 1.29 -26.93 -4.33
C PRO A 120 0.03 -26.07 -4.13
N SER A 121 -1.11 -26.70 -3.81
CA SER A 121 -2.35 -25.98 -3.48
C SER A 121 -2.20 -25.14 -2.21
N GLY A 122 -1.56 -25.68 -1.16
CA GLY A 122 -1.24 -24.93 0.06
C GLY A 122 -0.34 -23.72 -0.21
N ILE A 123 0.65 -23.85 -1.09
CA ILE A 123 1.49 -22.73 -1.53
C ILE A 123 0.65 -21.67 -2.25
N MET A 124 -0.26 -22.06 -3.14
CA MET A 124 -1.19 -21.13 -3.80
C MET A 124 -2.09 -20.39 -2.80
N VAL A 125 -2.52 -21.06 -1.72
CA VAL A 125 -3.24 -20.39 -0.61
C VAL A 125 -2.37 -19.34 0.06
N THR A 126 -1.06 -19.58 0.26
CA THR A 126 -0.18 -18.56 0.84
C THR A 126 0.02 -17.35 -0.07
N ILE A 127 0.08 -17.56 -1.39
CA ILE A 127 0.09 -16.47 -2.40
C ILE A 127 -1.18 -15.64 -2.27
N GLY A 128 -2.34 -16.31 -2.30
CA GLY A 128 -3.64 -15.65 -2.14
C GLY A 128 -3.72 -14.85 -0.84
N ALA A 129 -3.31 -15.45 0.28
CA ALA A 129 -3.31 -14.80 1.58
C ALA A 129 -2.50 -13.48 1.57
N HIS A 130 -1.33 -13.45 0.94
CA HIS A 130 -0.51 -12.23 0.87
C HIS A 130 -1.03 -11.20 -0.13
N LEU A 131 -1.71 -11.63 -1.20
CA LEU A 131 -2.48 -10.72 -2.05
C LEU A 131 -3.57 -10.02 -1.22
N PHE A 132 -4.34 -10.79 -0.43
CA PHE A 132 -5.37 -10.23 0.47
C PHE A 132 -4.78 -9.39 1.61
N PHE A 133 -3.60 -9.73 2.12
CA PHE A 133 -2.84 -8.89 3.04
C PHE A 133 -2.50 -7.53 2.40
N GLY A 134 -1.98 -7.54 1.17
CA GLY A 134 -1.71 -6.32 0.40
C GLY A 134 -2.97 -5.48 0.19
N LEU A 135 -4.08 -6.10 -0.23
CA LEU A 135 -5.37 -5.42 -0.33
C LEU A 135 -5.82 -4.83 1.01
N GLY A 136 -5.66 -5.57 2.11
CA GLY A 136 -5.96 -5.09 3.47
C GLY A 136 -5.14 -3.86 3.82
N LEU A 137 -3.83 -3.88 3.56
CA LEU A 137 -2.95 -2.72 3.78
C LEU A 137 -3.46 -1.48 3.01
N GLY A 138 -3.78 -1.64 1.73
CA GLY A 138 -4.32 -0.55 0.90
C GLY A 138 -5.65 -0.02 1.43
N PHE A 139 -6.58 -0.91 1.78
CA PHE A 139 -7.90 -0.56 2.29
C PHE A 139 -7.84 0.22 3.61
N PHE A 140 -7.15 -0.30 4.63
CA PHE A 140 -7.08 0.35 5.94
C PHE A 140 -6.25 1.65 5.89
N THR A 141 -5.24 1.70 5.01
CA THR A 141 -4.52 2.95 4.75
C THR A 141 -5.44 4.01 4.14
N MET A 142 -6.26 3.65 3.15
CA MET A 142 -7.24 4.58 2.56
C MET A 142 -8.21 5.12 3.63
N LEU A 143 -8.76 4.26 4.49
CA LEU A 143 -9.67 4.68 5.55
C LEU A 143 -9.01 5.68 6.50
N PHE A 144 -7.74 5.46 6.86
CA PHE A 144 -6.99 6.38 7.69
C PHE A 144 -6.83 7.77 7.04
N TYR A 145 -6.43 7.83 5.76
CA TYR A 145 -6.28 9.12 5.08
C TYR A 145 -7.61 9.89 4.96
N ARG A 146 -8.73 9.20 4.73
CA ARG A 146 -10.06 9.83 4.67
C ARG A 146 -10.44 10.54 5.95
N GLU A 147 -10.15 9.94 7.10
CA GLU A 147 -10.46 10.51 8.41
C GLU A 147 -9.63 11.78 8.66
N VAL A 148 -8.33 11.74 8.34
CA VAL A 148 -7.42 12.88 8.51
C VAL A 148 -7.85 14.06 7.63
N GLU A 149 -8.18 13.81 6.36
CA GLU A 149 -8.63 14.89 5.44
C GLU A 149 -10.01 15.47 5.82
N GLY A 150 -10.90 14.64 6.39
CA GLY A 150 -12.21 15.07 6.88
C GLY A 150 -12.12 15.97 8.11
N ALA A 151 -11.17 15.71 9.00
CA ALA A 151 -10.94 16.49 10.23
C ALA A 151 -10.43 17.92 9.96
N ASP A 152 -9.67 18.13 8.89
CA ASP A 152 -9.05 19.43 8.55
C ASP A 152 -9.97 20.40 7.77
N GLY A 153 -11.28 20.15 7.77
CA GLY A 153 -12.28 21.10 7.26
C GLY A 153 -12.29 21.26 5.73
N GLY A 154 -11.91 20.22 4.99
CA GLY A 154 -12.14 20.16 3.54
C GLY A 154 -11.26 21.11 2.70
N LYS A 155 -10.16 21.63 3.25
CA LYS A 155 -9.11 22.30 2.45
C LYS A 155 -8.30 21.27 1.66
N LYS A 156 -9.00 20.70 0.66
CA LYS A 156 -8.57 19.89 -0.49
C LYS A 156 -7.09 19.50 -0.49
N GLY A 157 -6.77 18.45 0.26
CA GLY A 157 -5.69 17.55 -0.13
C GLY A 157 -5.99 17.00 -1.52
N ALA A 158 -5.01 17.03 -2.41
CA ALA A 158 -5.12 16.60 -3.80
C ALA A 158 -5.43 15.09 -3.98
N PHE A 159 -5.61 14.34 -2.89
CA PHE A 159 -5.73 12.88 -2.82
C PHE A 159 -6.91 12.31 -3.62
N TYR A 160 -8.05 13.02 -3.67
CA TYR A 160 -9.26 12.51 -4.33
C TYR A 160 -9.45 12.94 -5.79
N ARG A 161 -8.65 13.89 -6.32
CA ARG A 161 -8.91 14.43 -7.68
C ARG A 161 -8.45 13.52 -8.82
N HIS A 162 -7.82 12.39 -8.53
CA HIS A 162 -7.36 11.44 -9.56
C HIS A 162 -8.14 10.13 -9.62
N PHE A 163 -9.14 9.93 -8.75
CA PHE A 163 -9.94 8.69 -8.72
C PHE A 163 -11.35 8.83 -9.28
N THR A 164 -11.80 10.04 -9.62
CA THR A 164 -12.92 10.18 -10.55
C THR A 164 -12.35 9.98 -11.95
N PRO A 165 -12.78 8.96 -12.73
CA PRO A 165 -12.49 8.96 -14.16
C PRO A 165 -12.95 10.31 -14.69
N LEU A 166 -12.01 11.07 -15.24
CA LEU A 166 -12.36 12.34 -15.87
C LEU A 166 -13.43 11.99 -16.90
N PRO A 167 -14.62 12.61 -16.86
CA PRO A 167 -15.60 12.41 -17.92
C PRO A 167 -14.85 12.70 -19.21
N THR A 168 -14.86 11.72 -20.13
CA THR A 168 -14.18 11.79 -21.42
C THR A 168 -14.44 13.18 -21.96
N ALA A 169 -13.41 14.05 -21.90
CA ALA A 169 -13.58 15.43 -22.31
C ALA A 169 -14.07 15.33 -23.75
N LYS A 170 -15.29 15.79 -23.99
CA LYS A 170 -15.91 15.78 -25.31
C LYS A 170 -14.88 16.45 -26.19
N ILE A 171 -14.23 15.68 -27.07
CA ILE A 171 -13.30 16.20 -28.06
C ILE A 171 -14.17 17.20 -28.82
N ILE A 172 -13.94 18.48 -28.59
CA ILE A 172 -14.53 19.52 -29.43
C ILE A 172 -13.80 19.28 -30.75
N GLU A 173 -14.48 18.61 -31.68
CA GLU A 173 -14.15 18.71 -33.10
C GLU A 173 -14.06 20.21 -33.38
N SER A 174 -12.82 20.69 -33.52
CA SER A 174 -12.58 21.98 -34.12
C SER A 174 -13.01 21.84 -35.57
N ASP A 175 -14.26 22.20 -35.84
CA ASP A 175 -14.73 22.44 -37.19
C ASP A 175 -13.74 23.38 -37.86
N SER A 176 -13.06 22.82 -38.85
CA SER A 176 -12.32 23.54 -39.87
C SER A 176 -13.28 24.50 -40.57
N ALA A 177 -13.18 25.78 -40.24
CA ALA A 177 -13.64 26.85 -41.10
C ALA A 177 -12.43 27.70 -41.44
N ASP A 178 -11.93 27.47 -42.66
CA ASP A 178 -11.24 28.48 -43.44
C ASP A 178 -11.98 29.81 -43.29
N ASP A 179 -11.27 30.87 -42.91
CA ASP A 179 -11.49 32.11 -43.62
C ASP A 179 -10.23 32.97 -43.71
N HIS A 180 -10.16 33.57 -44.87
CA HIS A 180 -9.08 34.32 -45.45
C HIS A 180 -9.01 35.73 -44.83
N ASP A 181 -7.79 36.28 -44.85
CA ASP A 181 -7.49 37.67 -45.21
C ASP A 181 -7.20 38.72 -44.12
N SER A 182 -6.19 39.51 -44.51
CA SER A 182 -5.82 40.87 -44.11
C SER A 182 -5.04 41.11 -42.81
N ASP A 183 -3.74 41.32 -43.01
CA ASP A 183 -3.00 42.52 -42.60
C ASP A 183 -3.62 43.34 -41.47
N THR A 184 -2.98 43.36 -40.29
CA THR A 184 -2.53 44.64 -39.69
C THR A 184 -1.65 44.45 -38.45
N LYS A 185 -0.52 45.17 -38.48
CA LYS A 185 0.11 45.90 -37.36
C LYS A 185 0.79 45.09 -36.25
N ALA A 186 2.12 45.07 -36.40
CA ALA A 186 3.07 45.19 -35.31
C ALA A 186 2.67 46.30 -34.32
N GLU A 187 2.53 45.96 -33.02
CA GLU A 187 2.79 46.91 -31.94
C GLU A 187 3.07 46.19 -30.60
N VAL A 188 4.34 46.24 -30.20
CA VAL A 188 4.85 46.52 -28.85
C VAL A 188 4.00 46.05 -27.66
N LYS A 189 4.46 44.99 -26.97
CA LYS A 189 4.33 44.86 -25.51
C LYS A 189 5.34 43.85 -24.95
N ASN A 190 6.61 44.25 -24.94
CA ASN A 190 7.69 43.46 -24.37
C ASN A 190 8.53 44.30 -23.39
N THR A 191 7.89 44.85 -22.34
CA THR A 191 8.60 45.64 -21.30
C THR A 191 7.84 45.65 -19.96
N THR A 192 7.55 44.50 -19.34
CA THR A 192 7.04 44.53 -17.94
C THR A 192 7.36 43.31 -17.08
N LYS A 193 8.46 42.58 -17.34
CA LYS A 193 8.84 41.45 -16.48
C LYS A 193 10.34 41.33 -16.18
N LEU A 194 11.04 42.46 -16.13
CA LEU A 194 12.47 42.52 -15.75
C LEU A 194 12.75 43.39 -14.50
N SER A 195 11.74 44.01 -13.88
CA SER A 195 11.92 44.84 -12.67
C SER A 195 11.78 44.07 -11.34
N SER A 196 11.26 42.84 -11.36
CA SER A 196 11.05 42.02 -10.14
C SER A 196 12.27 41.18 -9.72
N LEU A 197 13.29 41.03 -10.56
CA LEU A 197 14.47 40.21 -10.27
C LEU A 197 15.61 40.96 -9.52
N ARG A 198 15.56 42.29 -9.38
CA ARG A 198 16.62 43.04 -8.68
C ARG A 198 16.41 43.21 -7.18
N ARG A 199 15.33 42.69 -6.59
CA ARG A 199 14.99 42.95 -5.17
C ARG A 199 15.36 41.83 -4.19
N ILE A 200 15.86 40.67 -4.64
CA ILE A 200 16.14 39.52 -3.74
C ILE A 200 17.63 39.40 -3.34
N ILE A 201 18.55 40.10 -3.99
CA ILE A 201 20.00 39.94 -3.71
C ILE A 201 20.52 40.82 -2.55
N LYS A 202 19.67 41.64 -1.91
CA LYS A 202 20.14 42.62 -0.89
C LYS A 202 19.92 42.23 0.59
N ILE A 203 19.69 40.95 0.90
CA ILE A 203 19.55 40.48 2.29
C ILE A 203 20.47 39.28 2.56
N LYS A 204 21.78 39.50 2.51
CA LYS A 204 22.77 38.63 3.16
C LYS A 204 24.13 39.33 3.28
N LYS A 205 24.19 40.35 4.14
CA LYS A 205 25.43 40.86 4.74
C LYS A 205 25.06 41.79 5.89
N ASN A 206 25.08 41.23 7.09
CA ASN A 206 25.54 41.80 8.36
C ASN A 206 25.27 40.78 9.45
#